data_AF-A0A0W8IJW0-F1
#
_entry.id   AF-A0A0W8IJW0-F1
#
_cell.length_a   1.000
_cell.length_b   1.000
_cell.length_c   1.000
_cell.angle_alpha   90.00
_cell.angle_beta   90.00
_cell.angle_gamma   90.00
#
_symmetry.space_group_name_H-M   'P 1'
#
loop_
_entity.id
_entity.type
_entity.pdbx_description
1 polymer ?
#
loop_
_entity_poly.entity_id
_entity_poly.type
_entity_poly.pdbx_seq_one_letter_code
_entity_poly.pdbx_strand_id
1 'polypeptide(L)'
;MTDDASTPQASASKSTEFSTAQTEDIETMSYERAREELVSVVTKLENGGAPLEESLALWQRGEALADRCERWLDGARTRLEEVREELTEDR
;
A
#
# COMPACT_ATOMS: atom_id res chain seq x y z
N MET A 1 17.57 47.43 -20.62
CA MET A 1 16.35 46.70 -20.99
C MET A 1 16.52 45.29 -20.45
N THR A 2 15.70 45.01 -19.44
CA THR A 2 15.53 43.80 -18.61
C THR A 2 15.76 42.46 -19.34
N ASP A 3 16.62 41.60 -18.79
CA ASP A 3 16.32 40.34 -18.06
C ASP A 3 16.01 39.16 -19.01
N ASP A 4 16.95 38.21 -19.14
CA ASP A 4 16.91 36.89 -18.48
C ASP A 4 15.65 36.08 -18.84
N ALA A 5 15.73 35.38 -19.98
CA ALA A 5 14.78 34.33 -20.31
C ALA A 5 15.27 33.02 -19.66
N SER A 6 14.94 32.88 -18.38
CA SER A 6 15.03 31.63 -17.64
C SER A 6 14.24 30.53 -18.36
N THR A 7 14.94 29.43 -18.63
CA THR A 7 14.38 28.16 -19.12
C THR A 7 13.59 27.49 -17.98
N PRO A 8 12.38 26.96 -18.21
CA PRO A 8 11.69 26.22 -17.16
C PRO A 8 12.32 24.83 -16.99
N GLN A 9 12.82 24.56 -15.80
CA GLN A 9 13.45 23.30 -15.41
C GLN A 9 12.38 22.22 -15.21
N ALA A 10 12.46 21.15 -16.01
CA ALA A 10 11.73 19.91 -15.81
C ALA A 10 12.29 19.16 -14.58
N SER A 11 11.64 19.30 -13.42
CA SER A 11 12.02 18.57 -12.19
C SER A 11 10.85 17.92 -11.43
N ALA A 12 9.60 18.01 -11.92
CA ALA A 12 8.44 17.48 -11.20
C ALA A 12 8.20 15.96 -11.38
N SER A 13 8.83 15.31 -12.37
CA SER A 13 8.48 13.94 -12.76
C SER A 13 9.02 12.84 -11.84
N LYS A 14 10.07 13.10 -11.07
CA LYS A 14 10.75 12.04 -10.31
C LYS A 14 10.00 11.65 -9.04
N SER A 15 9.28 12.57 -8.42
CA SER A 15 8.65 12.37 -7.11
C SER A 15 7.45 11.41 -7.13
N THR A 16 6.74 11.33 -8.26
CA THR A 16 5.56 10.47 -8.41
C THR A 16 5.92 9.02 -8.71
N GLU A 17 6.95 8.78 -9.54
CA GLU A 17 7.41 7.41 -9.88
C GLU A 17 8.02 6.68 -8.66
N PHE A 18 8.69 7.41 -7.76
CA PHE A 18 9.20 6.83 -6.52
C PHE A 18 8.10 6.42 -5.54
N SER A 19 6.92 7.07 -5.57
CA SER A 19 5.80 6.79 -4.66
C SER A 19 5.03 5.53 -5.09
N THR A 20 4.82 5.31 -6.39
CA THR A 20 4.08 4.14 -6.89
C THR A 20 4.92 2.86 -6.87
N ALA A 21 6.21 2.93 -7.20
CA ALA A 21 7.09 1.75 -7.18
C ALA A 21 7.26 1.13 -5.79
N GLN A 22 6.96 1.88 -4.72
CA GLN A 22 7.04 1.42 -3.32
C GLN A 22 5.78 0.67 -2.86
N THR A 23 4.77 0.48 -3.70
CA THR A 23 3.55 -0.28 -3.34
C THR A 23 3.18 -1.36 -4.35
N GLU A 24 3.75 -1.37 -5.56
CA GLU A 24 3.46 -2.35 -6.62
C GLU A 24 3.75 -3.80 -6.22
N ASP A 25 4.75 -4.05 -5.37
CA ASP A 25 5.11 -5.40 -4.91
C ASP A 25 4.03 -6.03 -4.03
N ILE A 26 3.27 -5.20 -3.31
CA ILE A 26 2.27 -5.60 -2.31
C ILE A 26 1.14 -6.42 -2.94
N GLU A 27 0.75 -6.09 -4.18
CA GLU A 27 -0.33 -6.76 -4.90
C GLU A 27 -0.12 -8.27 -5.05
N THR A 28 1.13 -8.72 -5.03
CA THR A 28 1.49 -10.13 -5.19
C THR A 28 1.78 -10.85 -3.88
N MET A 29 1.76 -10.13 -2.74
CA MET A 29 2.11 -10.71 -1.45
C MET A 29 1.07 -11.71 -0.93
N SER A 30 1.54 -12.72 -0.19
CA SER A 30 0.69 -13.54 0.67
C SER A 30 0.16 -12.72 1.85
N TYR A 31 -0.95 -13.16 2.43
CA TYR A 31 -1.54 -12.52 3.62
C TYR A 31 -0.54 -12.40 4.78
N GLU A 32 0.16 -13.49 5.11
CA GLU A 32 1.10 -13.52 6.24
C GLU A 32 2.24 -12.51 6.04
N ARG A 33 2.81 -12.44 4.83
CA ARG A 33 3.89 -11.51 4.52
C ARG A 33 3.41 -10.06 4.53
N ALA A 34 2.26 -9.78 3.93
CA ALA A 34 1.67 -8.44 3.96
C ALA A 34 1.38 -7.98 5.40
N ARG A 35 0.87 -8.88 6.25
CA ARG A 35 0.60 -8.62 7.66
C ARG A 35 1.88 -8.37 8.47
N GLU A 36 2.91 -9.19 8.29
CA GLU A 36 4.21 -8.99 8.97
C GLU A 36 4.83 -7.64 8.62
N GLU A 37 4.78 -7.27 7.35
CA GLU A 37 5.31 -6.00 6.90
C GLU A 37 4.47 -4.81 7.40
N LEU A 38 3.14 -4.94 7.43
CA LEU A 38 2.25 -3.92 7.99
C LEU A 38 2.59 -3.65 9.46
N VAL A 39 2.81 -4.71 10.25
CA VAL A 39 3.26 -4.57 11.65
C VAL A 39 4.59 -3.81 11.72
N SER A 40 5.55 -4.13 10.86
CA SER A 40 6.84 -3.42 10.82
C SER A 40 6.68 -1.92 10.49
N VAL A 41 5.84 -1.59 9.51
CA VAL A 41 5.54 -0.21 9.11
C VAL A 41 4.90 0.55 10.27
N VAL A 42 3.88 -0.02 10.90
CA VAL A 42 3.20 0.58 12.06
C VAL A 42 4.18 0.82 13.20
N THR A 43 5.01 -0.17 13.55
CA THR A 43 6.03 0.00 14.59
C THR A 43 7.01 1.15 14.28
N LYS A 44 7.43 1.32 13.01
CA LYS A 44 8.30 2.44 12.62
C LYS A 44 7.59 3.79 12.76
N LEU A 45 6.33 3.88 12.36
CA LEU A 45 5.53 5.09 12.51
C LEU A 45 5.32 5.45 13.99
N GLU A 46 5.04 4.47 14.83
CA GLU A 46 4.83 4.66 16.28
C GLU A 46 6.10 5.08 17.02
N ASN A 47 7.26 4.55 16.61
CA ASN A 47 8.55 4.96 17.16
C ASN A 47 8.87 6.43 16.85
N GLY A 48 8.31 6.98 15.77
CA GLY A 48 8.57 8.33 15.29
C GLY A 48 10.05 8.55 14.90
N GLY A 49 10.45 9.81 14.80
CA GLY A 49 11.85 10.19 14.51
C GLY A 49 12.26 10.09 13.03
N ALA A 50 11.39 9.58 12.16
CA ALA A 50 11.57 9.65 10.71
C ALA A 50 11.27 11.07 10.18
N PRO A 51 11.98 11.55 9.15
CA PRO A 51 11.59 12.76 8.41
C PRO A 51 10.15 12.67 7.89
N LEU A 52 9.55 13.82 7.57
CA LEU A 52 8.17 13.89 7.09
C LEU A 52 7.96 13.05 5.82
N GLU A 53 8.87 13.16 4.87
CA GLU A 53 8.79 12.45 3.59
C GLU A 53 8.83 10.93 3.78
N GLU A 54 9.69 10.45 4.68
CA GLU A 54 9.75 9.03 5.04
C GLU A 54 8.49 8.58 5.78
N SER A 55 7.97 9.41 6.69
CA SER A 55 6.73 9.12 7.42
C SER A 55 5.52 9.01 6.48
N LEU A 56 5.45 9.85 5.45
CA LEU A 56 4.42 9.78 4.42
C LEU A 56 4.57 8.52 3.54
N ALA A 57 5.79 8.14 3.18
CA ALA A 57 6.05 6.92 2.43
C ALA A 57 5.66 5.66 3.24
N LEU A 58 6.02 5.63 4.54
CA LEU A 58 5.62 4.57 5.46
C LEU A 58 4.09 4.49 5.58
N TRP A 59 3.40 5.63 5.72
CA TRP A 59 1.94 5.67 5.77
C TRP A 59 1.31 5.10 4.48
N GLN A 60 1.73 5.57 3.29
CA GLN A 60 1.20 5.07 2.01
C GLN A 60 1.41 3.57 1.84
N ARG A 61 2.59 3.05 2.23
CA ARG A 61 2.86 1.62 2.19
C ARG A 61 1.98 0.85 3.19
N GLY A 62 1.77 1.41 4.39
CA GLY A 62 0.88 0.87 5.41
C GLY A 62 -0.57 0.72 4.92
N GLU A 63 -1.12 1.75 4.28
CA GLU A 63 -2.46 1.70 3.69
C GLU A 63 -2.56 0.60 2.63
N ALA A 64 -1.61 0.55 1.69
CA ALA A 64 -1.61 -0.48 0.64
C ALA A 64 -1.50 -1.91 1.21
N LEU A 65 -0.71 -2.12 2.27
CA LEU A 65 -0.61 -3.42 2.96
C LEU A 65 -1.92 -3.78 3.68
N ALA A 66 -2.60 -2.81 4.28
CA ALA A 66 -3.89 -3.01 4.93
C ALA A 66 -4.96 -3.43 3.91
N ASP A 67 -5.06 -2.71 2.79
CA ASP A 67 -5.97 -3.03 1.68
C ASP A 67 -5.72 -4.43 1.12
N ARG A 68 -4.45 -4.84 1.00
CA ARG A 68 -4.09 -6.20 0.58
C ARG A 68 -4.57 -7.25 1.58
N CYS A 69 -4.38 -7.01 2.87
CA CYS A 69 -4.84 -7.91 3.92
C CYS A 69 -6.37 -8.04 3.90
N GLU A 70 -7.09 -6.94 3.74
CA GLU A 70 -8.56 -6.93 3.67
C GLU A 70 -9.07 -7.75 2.50
N ARG A 71 -8.54 -7.54 1.29
CA ARG A 71 -8.93 -8.32 0.09
C ARG A 71 -8.71 -9.82 0.26
N TRP A 72 -7.63 -10.23 0.93
CA TRP A 72 -7.41 -11.65 1.26
C TRP A 72 -8.50 -12.21 2.18
N LEU A 73 -8.88 -11.45 3.20
CA LEU A 73 -9.89 -11.87 4.17
C LEU A 73 -11.30 -11.87 3.55
N ASP A 74 -11.62 -10.91 2.68
CA ASP A 74 -12.86 -10.89 1.91
C ASP A 74 -12.96 -12.10 0.99
N GLY A 75 -11.93 -12.38 0.20
CA GLY A 75 -11.91 -13.56 -0.66
C GLY A 75 -11.98 -14.89 0.12
N ALA A 76 -11.51 -14.93 1.36
CA ALA A 76 -11.70 -16.09 2.23
C ALA A 76 -13.15 -16.18 2.74
N ARG A 77 -13.78 -15.06 3.12
CA ARG A 77 -15.19 -15.01 3.54
C ARG A 77 -16.12 -15.47 2.44
N THR A 78 -15.97 -14.95 1.22
CA THR A 78 -16.81 -15.31 0.06
C THR A 78 -16.76 -16.82 -0.20
N ARG A 79 -15.57 -17.43 -0.21
CA ARG A 79 -15.44 -18.88 -0.41
C ARG A 79 -16.11 -19.71 0.69
N LEU A 80 -16.12 -19.22 1.92
CA LEU A 80 -16.83 -19.90 3.02
C LEU A 80 -18.35 -19.78 2.89
N GLU A 81 -18.83 -18.67 2.34
CA GLU A 81 -20.24 -18.46 2.06
C GLU A 81 -20.73 -19.36 0.93
N GLU A 82 -19.99 -19.44 -0.18
CA GLU A 82 -20.27 -20.36 -1.29
C GLU A 82 -20.38 -21.82 -0.83
N VAL A 83 -19.39 -22.30 -0.06
CA VAL A 83 -19.41 -23.67 0.50
C VAL A 83 -20.60 -23.88 1.43
N ARG A 84 -21.02 -22.86 2.19
CA ARG A 84 -22.18 -22.95 3.08
C ARG A 84 -23.47 -23.06 2.27
N GLU A 85 -23.62 -22.26 1.22
CA GLU A 85 -24.79 -22.30 0.34
C GLU A 85 -24.93 -23.66 -0.34
N GLU A 86 -23.85 -24.18 -0.93
CA GLU A 86 -23.81 -25.52 -1.54
C GLU A 86 -24.29 -26.61 -0.56
N LEU A 87 -23.78 -26.61 0.68
CA LEU A 87 -24.20 -27.57 1.71
C LEU A 87 -25.66 -27.43 2.14
N THR A 88 -26.26 -26.25 1.96
CA THR A 88 -27.67 -26.03 2.29
C THR A 88 -28.62 -26.41 1.16
N GLU A 89 -28.18 -26.30 -0.10
CA GLU A 89 -28.97 -26.66 -1.29
C GLU A 89 -29.01 -28.19 -1.54
N ASP A 90 -27.95 -28.92 -1.16
CA ASP A 90 -27.86 -30.37 -1.28
C ASP A 90 -28.69 -31.16 -0.23
N ARG A 91 -29.40 -30.46 0.67
CA ARG A 91 -30.17 -31.04 1.78
C ARG A 91 -31.67 -30.83 1.62
#